data_AF-A0A812T6H1-F1
#
_entry.id   AF-A0A812T6H1-F1
#
_cell.length_a   1.000
_cell.length_b   1.000
_cell.length_c   1.000
_cell.angle_alpha   90.00
_cell.angle_beta   90.00
_cell.angle_gamma   90.00
#
_symmetry.space_group_name_H-M   'P 1'
#
loop_
_entity.id
_entity.type
_entity.pdbx_description
1 polymer ?
#
loop_
_entity_poly.entity_id
_entity_poly.type
_entity_poly.pdbx_seq_one_letter_code
_entity_poly.pdbx_strand_id
1 'polypeptide(L)'
;MGVNASSCCENREGQVPAEVVGAVRYSEEKEDKDDLESFPSQNSHLSQHTVWPSFGSEHDLPIVIPRRSSRRSKHSSLSSELEMVVASMSSDLPMVQRAITFQVEEALARGIPVASTLRDFGYLWKTSPLELEEDSRTNLWSKAQPVRSFDVFFSHTWRTPGRRKVLSLLFQYGGRTVGVNLFVFVTLVVLLSARGMLPMVELTWPVNAVGFKASCPFTPWAYLTGTLTTLISLFMSPYCICTRCSSKAFLDVVSIHQTDKTMKQRGVYGLGGFLSISQEMRVLWSAPYLTRLWCVFELAAFRKANPSRPLNLKPLFVESQVLLLMLTSGLCCGAYIAVRTGHGIIVLANLAMAPFLILAHTNRKFMREEKQLTESLENFDVKDAECHLEADRAFVSLAIASWYGSEEAFNEYVRGPLRRELLAASGLDLPMSYALLIAVSPFCMAIDVVVSMIVAGAPVDAVLAAFISLGLGVTLFWSMFCVKVMWSLCSRWSSPGATRVSDLSVSLLIFLITILLMAAGSGAVNYLMSVSLVGAMVVGVLSAVFTCAAYGCVQHFSVTDVR
;
A
#
# COMPACT_ATOMS: atom_id res chain seq x y z
N MET A 1 3.79 56.70 11.17
CA MET A 1 3.74 56.66 9.69
C MET A 1 3.07 55.35 9.32
N GLY A 2 1.76 55.40 9.09
CA GLY A 2 0.97 54.25 8.64
C GLY A 2 0.82 54.30 7.13
N VAL A 3 0.84 53.14 6.48
CA VAL A 3 0.31 52.95 5.12
C VAL A 3 -0.42 51.61 5.08
N ASN A 4 -1.64 51.69 4.55
CA ASN A 4 -2.66 50.68 4.41
C ASN A 4 -2.25 49.51 3.48
N ALA A 5 -2.70 48.31 3.82
CA ALA A 5 -2.99 47.26 2.85
C ALA A 5 -4.23 46.50 3.34
N SER A 6 -5.39 46.98 2.91
CA SER A 6 -6.70 46.38 3.14
C SER A 6 -7.41 46.22 1.79
N SER A 7 -8.16 45.13 1.66
CA SER A 7 -9.20 44.87 0.66
C SER A 7 -8.74 44.29 -0.69
N CYS A 8 -8.95 42.98 -0.86
CA CYS A 8 -9.42 42.35 -2.09
C CYS A 8 -9.71 40.86 -1.82
N CYS A 9 -10.90 40.57 -1.31
CA CYS A 9 -11.58 39.27 -1.41
C CYS A 9 -13.06 39.52 -1.08
N GLU A 10 -13.79 40.08 -2.05
CA GLU A 10 -15.25 40.09 -2.02
C GLU A 10 -15.77 38.66 -2.21
N ASN A 11 -16.53 38.18 -1.22
CA ASN A 11 -17.37 37.01 -1.33
C ASN A 11 -18.44 37.25 -2.40
N ARG A 12 -18.28 36.63 -3.57
CA ARG A 12 -19.41 36.35 -4.46
C ARG A 12 -20.07 35.06 -4.01
N GLU A 13 -21.16 35.20 -3.25
CA GLU A 13 -22.18 34.15 -3.17
C GLU A 13 -22.68 33.88 -4.59
N GLY A 14 -22.31 32.72 -5.14
CA GLY A 14 -22.82 32.25 -6.41
C GLY A 14 -24.29 31.87 -6.26
N GLN A 15 -25.19 32.81 -6.56
CA GLN A 15 -26.57 32.46 -6.91
C GLN A 15 -26.55 31.55 -8.14
N VAL A 16 -27.17 30.38 -8.00
CA VAL A 16 -27.47 29.47 -9.11
C VAL A 16 -28.39 30.22 -10.09
N PRO A 17 -28.08 30.28 -11.40
CA PRO A 17 -28.94 30.96 -12.37
C PRO A 17 -30.36 30.38 -12.39
N ALA A 18 -31.37 31.25 -12.34
CA ALA A 18 -32.79 30.91 -12.33
C ALA A 18 -33.35 30.41 -13.69
N GLU A 19 -32.49 30.01 -14.64
CA GLU A 19 -32.88 29.58 -15.99
C GLU A 19 -32.99 28.06 -16.19
N VAL A 20 -32.99 27.26 -15.10
CA VAL A 20 -33.07 25.78 -15.17
C VAL A 20 -34.39 25.22 -14.60
N VAL A 21 -35.38 26.06 -14.31
CA VAL A 21 -36.71 25.60 -13.82
C VAL A 21 -37.81 26.18 -14.72
N GLY A 22 -38.12 25.47 -15.81
CA GLY A 22 -39.24 25.83 -16.67
C GLY A 22 -39.62 24.73 -17.67
N ALA A 23 -40.89 24.32 -17.61
CA ALA A 23 -41.58 23.27 -18.39
C ALA A 23 -41.36 21.85 -17.82
N VAL A 24 -42.39 21.10 -17.41
CA VAL A 24 -43.54 20.66 -18.23
C VAL A 24 -44.82 20.56 -17.39
N ARG A 25 -45.95 20.96 -18.00
CA ARG A 25 -47.35 20.78 -17.54
C ARG A 25 -48.04 19.76 -18.45
N TYR A 26 -48.86 18.87 -17.85
CA TYR A 26 -49.84 17.92 -18.43
C TYR A 26 -49.24 16.82 -19.34
N SER A 27 -49.65 15.55 -19.28
CA SER A 27 -51.02 15.00 -19.20
C SER A 27 -51.09 13.62 -18.53
N GLU A 28 -52.23 13.36 -17.88
CA GLU A 28 -52.70 12.03 -17.43
C GLU A 28 -52.91 11.09 -18.62
N GLU A 29 -52.43 9.84 -18.56
CA GLU A 29 -53.12 8.70 -19.19
C GLU A 29 -52.66 7.33 -18.65
N LYS A 30 -53.66 6.59 -18.14
CA LYS A 30 -53.88 5.12 -18.05
C LYS A 30 -52.69 4.15 -17.82
N GLU A 31 -52.74 3.51 -16.65
CA GLU A 31 -52.17 2.18 -16.40
C GLU A 31 -52.94 1.09 -17.16
N ASP A 32 -52.22 0.27 -17.92
CA ASP A 32 -52.63 -1.09 -18.27
C ASP A 32 -51.62 -2.09 -17.68
N LYS A 33 -52.19 -3.18 -17.15
CA LYS A 33 -51.54 -4.31 -16.48
C LYS A 33 -51.02 -5.34 -17.50
N ASP A 34 -50.23 -6.27 -16.95
CA ASP A 34 -49.72 -7.53 -17.54
C ASP A 34 -48.42 -7.31 -18.35
N ASP A 35 -47.29 -7.97 -18.08
CA ASP A 35 -47.10 -9.43 -17.99
C ASP A 35 -46.01 -9.85 -16.98
N LEU A 36 -46.33 -10.92 -16.26
CA LEU A 36 -45.42 -11.81 -15.54
C LEU A 36 -44.94 -12.89 -16.52
N GLU A 37 -43.64 -12.92 -16.85
CA GLU A 37 -43.03 -14.14 -17.38
C GLU A 37 -41.77 -14.56 -16.62
N SER A 38 -41.80 -15.85 -16.33
CA SER A 38 -40.91 -16.70 -15.55
C SER A 38 -39.52 -16.90 -16.15
N PHE A 39 -38.50 -16.98 -15.29
CA PHE A 39 -37.21 -17.62 -15.63
C PHE A 39 -37.08 -18.99 -14.94
N PRO A 40 -36.48 -20.01 -15.60
CA PRO A 40 -36.43 -21.36 -15.07
C PRO A 40 -35.25 -21.57 -14.10
N SER A 41 -35.54 -22.30 -13.02
CA SER A 41 -34.60 -22.83 -12.04
C SER A 41 -33.71 -23.92 -12.65
N GLN A 42 -32.39 -23.77 -12.54
CA GLN A 42 -31.44 -24.88 -12.71
C GLN A 42 -30.83 -25.26 -11.35
N ASN A 43 -31.16 -26.49 -10.94
CA ASN A 43 -30.47 -27.24 -9.89
C ASN A 43 -29.02 -27.50 -10.29
N SER A 44 -28.09 -27.36 -9.34
CA SER A 44 -26.88 -28.18 -9.34
C SER A 44 -26.50 -28.59 -7.92
N HIS A 45 -26.35 -29.90 -7.76
CA HIS A 45 -25.74 -30.58 -6.63
C HIS A 45 -24.27 -30.13 -6.50
N LEU A 46 -23.83 -29.79 -5.29
CA LEU A 46 -22.41 -29.73 -4.95
C LEU A 46 -22.09 -30.73 -3.84
N SER A 47 -21.36 -31.78 -4.22
CA SER A 47 -20.61 -32.64 -3.33
C SER A 47 -19.28 -31.98 -2.95
N GLN A 48 -18.91 -32.22 -1.70
CA GLN A 48 -17.67 -31.78 -1.05
C GLN A 48 -16.44 -32.42 -1.69
N HIS A 49 -15.39 -31.65 -1.97
CA HIS A 49 -14.00 -32.09 -1.84
C HIS A 49 -13.06 -30.89 -1.70
N THR A 50 -12.47 -30.77 -0.51
CA THR A 50 -11.44 -29.80 -0.13
C THR A 50 -10.08 -30.30 -0.60
N VAL A 51 -9.50 -29.65 -1.62
CA VAL A 51 -8.09 -29.79 -2.00
C VAL A 51 -7.54 -28.39 -2.27
N TRP A 52 -6.53 -27.99 -1.50
CA TRP A 52 -5.77 -26.75 -1.69
C TRP A 52 -4.95 -26.81 -3.00
N PRO A 53 -4.96 -25.78 -3.86
CA PRO A 53 -3.97 -25.66 -4.91
C PRO A 53 -2.85 -24.69 -4.52
N SER A 54 -1.65 -25.17 -4.84
CA SER A 54 -0.36 -24.50 -4.95
C SER A 54 -0.41 -23.20 -5.76
N PHE A 55 0.56 -22.32 -5.48
CA PHE A 55 0.83 -21.07 -6.20
C PHE A 55 1.02 -21.32 -7.71
N GLY A 56 -0.06 -21.20 -8.47
CA GLY A 56 -0.07 -21.26 -9.93
C GLY A 56 0.12 -19.86 -10.53
N SER A 57 0.95 -19.80 -11.56
CA SER A 57 1.18 -18.65 -12.44
C SER A 57 -0.13 -18.07 -12.96
N GLU A 58 -0.37 -16.78 -12.70
CA GLU A 58 -1.37 -16.00 -13.45
C GLU A 58 -1.00 -16.07 -14.94
N HIS A 59 -1.85 -16.73 -15.72
CA HIS A 59 -1.81 -16.64 -17.17
C HIS A 59 -1.98 -15.18 -17.58
N ASP A 60 -1.00 -14.64 -18.30
CA ASP A 60 -1.12 -13.42 -19.08
C ASP A 60 -2.27 -13.60 -20.08
N LEU A 61 -3.49 -13.22 -19.69
CA LEU A 61 -4.55 -12.98 -20.65
C LEU A 61 -4.17 -11.72 -21.44
N PRO A 62 -4.06 -11.77 -22.78
CA PRO A 62 -3.88 -10.57 -23.56
C PRO A 62 -5.10 -9.67 -23.31
N ILE A 63 -4.84 -8.42 -22.91
CA ILE A 63 -5.85 -7.37 -22.91
C ILE A 63 -6.24 -7.16 -24.38
N VAL A 64 -7.33 -7.81 -24.79
CA VAL A 64 -7.97 -7.57 -26.08
C VAL A 64 -8.67 -6.22 -25.97
N ILE A 65 -8.02 -5.17 -26.47
CA ILE A 65 -8.66 -3.87 -26.70
C ILE A 65 -9.78 -4.10 -27.73
N PRO A 66 -11.06 -3.82 -27.40
CA PRO A 66 -12.16 -4.06 -28.34
C PRO A 66 -11.96 -3.19 -29.58
N ARG A 67 -12.03 -3.81 -30.77
CA ARG A 67 -12.12 -3.09 -32.04
C ARG A 67 -13.37 -2.22 -32.03
N ARG A 68 -13.16 -0.91 -32.20
CA ARG A 68 -14.16 0.14 -32.42
C ARG A 68 -15.15 -0.29 -33.50
N SER A 69 -16.36 -0.69 -33.12
CA SER A 69 -17.48 -0.85 -34.05
C SER A 69 -18.13 0.51 -34.29
N SER A 70 -18.38 0.84 -35.55
CA SER A 70 -19.03 2.09 -35.94
C SER A 70 -20.49 2.08 -35.47
N ARG A 71 -20.77 2.83 -34.40
CA ARG A 71 -22.14 3.06 -33.89
C ARG A 71 -22.87 3.98 -34.86
N ARG A 72 -23.79 3.40 -35.64
CA ARG A 72 -24.79 4.08 -36.46
C ARG A 72 -25.89 4.65 -35.55
N SER A 73 -26.44 5.81 -35.93
CA SER A 73 -27.36 6.69 -35.19
C SER A 73 -28.43 6.03 -34.31
N LYS A 74 -28.32 6.19 -32.99
CA LYS A 74 -29.39 6.04 -31.97
C LYS A 74 -29.55 7.34 -31.18
N HIS A 75 -29.84 8.45 -31.85
CA HIS A 75 -29.96 9.75 -31.18
C HIS A 75 -31.37 10.03 -30.61
N SER A 76 -32.42 9.35 -31.10
CA SER A 76 -33.80 9.61 -30.66
C SER A 76 -34.26 8.81 -29.44
N SER A 77 -33.63 7.67 -29.12
CA SER A 77 -33.99 6.91 -27.90
C SER A 77 -33.31 7.43 -26.64
N LEU A 78 -32.18 8.13 -26.79
CA LEU A 78 -31.37 8.61 -25.69
C LEU A 78 -31.98 9.84 -24.99
N SER A 79 -32.74 10.69 -25.72
CA SER A 79 -33.37 11.86 -25.12
C SER A 79 -34.54 11.48 -24.20
N SER A 80 -35.32 10.47 -24.58
CA SER A 80 -36.43 9.95 -23.75
C SER A 80 -35.92 9.26 -22.48
N GLU A 81 -34.83 8.50 -22.55
CA GLU A 81 -34.18 7.94 -21.35
C GLU A 81 -33.60 9.05 -20.46
N LEU A 82 -32.98 10.08 -21.03
CA LEU A 82 -32.44 11.20 -20.27
C LEU A 82 -33.54 12.00 -19.57
N GLU A 83 -34.66 12.28 -20.25
CA GLU A 83 -35.80 13.00 -19.68
C GLU A 83 -36.45 12.23 -18.53
N MET A 84 -36.57 10.90 -18.65
CA MET A 84 -37.10 10.05 -17.59
C MET A 84 -36.16 9.93 -16.39
N VAL A 85 -34.84 9.90 -16.62
CA VAL A 85 -33.82 9.98 -15.55
C VAL A 85 -33.84 11.36 -14.89
N VAL A 86 -33.97 12.43 -15.64
CA VAL A 86 -34.07 13.80 -15.09
C VAL A 86 -35.37 13.96 -14.28
N ALA A 87 -36.48 13.36 -14.72
CA ALA A 87 -37.74 13.37 -13.99
C ALA A 87 -37.66 12.58 -12.66
N SER A 88 -36.98 11.43 -12.64
CA SER A 88 -36.74 10.69 -11.38
C SER A 88 -35.72 11.39 -10.48
N MET A 89 -34.73 12.07 -11.06
CA MET A 89 -33.79 12.92 -10.30
C MET A 89 -34.47 14.17 -9.73
N SER A 90 -35.62 14.58 -10.24
CA SER A 90 -36.35 15.74 -9.72
C SER A 90 -36.88 15.52 -8.29
N SER A 91 -37.27 14.30 -7.91
CA SER A 91 -37.57 13.97 -6.50
C SER A 91 -36.30 13.88 -5.64
N ASP A 92 -35.16 13.61 -6.26
CA ASP A 92 -33.85 13.46 -5.60
C ASP A 92 -32.99 14.74 -5.63
N LEU A 93 -33.50 15.84 -6.19
CA LEU A 93 -32.85 17.16 -6.24
C LEU A 93 -32.24 17.59 -4.90
N PRO A 94 -32.91 17.41 -3.74
CA PRO A 94 -32.33 17.73 -2.45
C PRO A 94 -31.08 16.88 -2.14
N MET A 95 -31.03 15.63 -2.58
CA MET A 95 -29.88 14.74 -2.36
C MET A 95 -28.71 15.11 -3.26
N VAL A 96 -28.96 15.40 -4.54
CA VAL A 96 -27.92 15.88 -5.47
C VAL A 96 -27.33 17.19 -4.96
N GLN A 97 -28.18 18.14 -4.56
CA GLN A 97 -27.74 19.42 -4.03
C GLN A 97 -26.89 19.24 -2.76
N ARG A 98 -27.25 18.31 -1.87
CA ARG A 98 -26.44 17.99 -0.67
C ARG A 98 -25.07 17.43 -1.02
N ALA A 99 -25.01 16.51 -1.99
CA ALA A 99 -23.75 15.95 -2.46
C ALA A 99 -22.82 17.03 -3.00
N ILE A 100 -23.38 17.92 -3.83
CA ILE A 100 -22.67 19.05 -4.45
C ILE A 100 -22.19 20.06 -3.39
N THR A 101 -23.01 20.31 -2.36
CA THR A 101 -22.70 21.26 -1.28
C THR A 101 -21.88 20.65 -0.14
N PHE A 102 -21.47 19.38 -0.25
CA PHE A 102 -20.69 18.65 0.75
C PHE A 102 -21.31 18.65 2.15
N GLN A 103 -22.64 18.74 2.25
CA GLN A 103 -23.35 18.73 3.52
C GLN A 103 -23.33 17.33 4.14
N VAL A 104 -22.89 17.24 5.40
CA VAL A 104 -22.85 15.97 6.13
C VAL A 104 -24.18 15.77 6.86
N GLU A 105 -24.79 14.62 6.67
CA GLU A 105 -25.82 14.17 7.56
C GLU A 105 -25.19 13.47 8.77
N GLU A 106 -25.10 14.17 9.90
CA GLU A 106 -24.39 13.68 11.11
C GLU A 106 -24.90 12.31 11.58
N ALA A 107 -26.18 12.01 11.39
CA ALA A 107 -26.77 10.72 11.75
C ALA A 107 -26.21 9.54 10.94
N LEU A 108 -25.70 9.79 9.73
CA LEU A 108 -25.10 8.78 8.84
C LEU A 108 -23.58 8.68 8.99
N ALA A 109 -22.93 9.67 9.61
CA ALA A 109 -21.48 9.68 9.78
C ALA A 109 -21.04 8.61 10.79
N ARG A 110 -20.65 7.43 10.28
CA ARG A 110 -20.19 6.30 11.09
C ARG A 110 -18.81 5.82 10.68
N GLY A 111 -17.90 5.72 11.64
CA GLY A 111 -16.52 5.28 11.44
C GLY A 111 -16.21 3.97 12.16
N ILE A 112 -15.22 3.25 11.66
CA ILE A 112 -14.71 2.01 12.25
C ILE A 112 -13.24 2.20 12.67
N PRO A 113 -12.78 1.70 13.82
CA PRO A 113 -11.35 1.71 14.12
C PRO A 113 -10.57 0.90 13.07
N VAL A 114 -9.48 1.45 12.54
CA VAL A 114 -8.65 0.77 11.51
C VAL A 114 -8.23 -0.63 11.97
N ALA A 115 -7.82 -0.77 13.24
CA ALA A 115 -7.43 -2.06 13.81
C ALA A 115 -8.57 -3.10 13.69
N SER A 116 -9.83 -2.70 13.90
CA SER A 116 -10.98 -3.58 13.75
C SER A 116 -11.19 -4.05 12.31
N THR A 117 -10.81 -3.25 11.30
CA THR A 117 -10.89 -3.66 9.89
C THR A 117 -9.88 -4.75 9.52
N LEU A 118 -8.81 -4.90 10.31
CA LEU A 118 -7.70 -5.83 10.07
C LEU A 118 -7.78 -7.11 10.90
N ARG A 119 -8.67 -7.16 11.90
CA ARG A 119 -8.97 -8.38 12.67
C ARG A 119 -9.60 -9.45 11.77
N ASP A 120 -9.57 -10.69 12.24
CA ASP A 120 -10.06 -11.86 11.51
C ASP A 120 -9.37 -11.98 10.13
N PHE A 121 -8.07 -11.69 10.12
CA PHE A 121 -7.23 -11.62 8.91
C PHE A 121 -7.80 -10.68 7.85
N GLY A 122 -8.42 -9.58 8.29
CA GLY A 122 -9.03 -8.56 7.45
C GLY A 122 -10.17 -9.08 6.60
N TYR A 123 -11.05 -9.92 7.17
CA TYR A 123 -12.23 -10.45 6.51
C TYR A 123 -13.06 -9.36 5.81
N LEU A 124 -13.20 -8.19 6.45
CA LEU A 124 -13.91 -7.02 5.89
C LEU A 124 -13.35 -6.52 4.56
N TRP A 125 -12.09 -6.79 4.23
CA TRP A 125 -11.47 -6.37 2.97
C TRP A 125 -11.56 -7.43 1.87
N LYS A 126 -11.86 -8.68 2.23
CA LYS A 126 -11.76 -9.85 1.34
C LYS A 126 -13.03 -10.12 0.54
N THR A 127 -14.19 -9.73 1.07
CA THR A 127 -15.49 -10.06 0.48
C THR A 127 -16.26 -8.78 0.17
N SER A 128 -16.77 -8.67 -1.05
CA SER A 128 -17.62 -7.55 -1.44
C SER A 128 -18.94 -7.61 -0.68
N PRO A 129 -19.52 -6.47 -0.24
CA PRO A 129 -20.84 -6.46 0.39
C PRO A 129 -21.96 -7.06 -0.48
N LEU A 130 -21.76 -7.15 -1.79
CA LEU A 130 -22.71 -7.76 -2.73
C LEU A 130 -22.72 -9.30 -2.67
N GLU A 131 -21.64 -9.90 -2.16
CA GLU A 131 -21.46 -11.36 -2.07
C GLU A 131 -21.86 -11.91 -0.69
N LEU A 132 -22.16 -11.02 0.26
CA LEU A 132 -22.52 -11.41 1.62
C LEU A 132 -24.00 -11.73 1.74
N GLU A 133 -24.30 -12.75 2.55
CA GLU A 133 -25.67 -13.04 3.00
C GLU A 133 -26.28 -11.83 3.72
N GLU A 134 -27.61 -11.72 3.65
CA GLU A 134 -28.34 -10.56 4.15
C GLU A 134 -28.16 -10.30 5.65
N ASP A 135 -28.12 -11.37 6.46
CA ASP A 135 -27.88 -11.29 7.91
C ASP A 135 -26.47 -10.76 8.22
N SER A 136 -25.47 -11.31 7.53
CA SER A 136 -24.07 -10.86 7.64
C SER A 136 -23.93 -9.39 7.23
N ARG A 137 -24.65 -8.99 6.17
CA ARG A 137 -24.66 -7.63 5.64
C ARG A 137 -25.31 -6.63 6.61
N THR A 138 -26.37 -7.02 7.31
CA THR A 138 -27.02 -6.22 8.37
C THR A 138 -26.07 -5.98 9.54
N ASN A 139 -25.31 -7.02 9.93
CA ASN A 139 -24.35 -6.94 11.02
C ASN A 139 -23.12 -6.06 10.73
N LEU A 140 -22.88 -5.65 9.48
CA LEU A 140 -21.77 -4.76 9.15
C LEU A 140 -21.95 -3.36 9.74
N TRP A 141 -23.18 -2.83 9.70
CA TRP A 141 -23.50 -1.48 10.13
C TRP A 141 -23.26 -1.28 11.65
N SER A 142 -23.49 -2.32 12.44
CA SER A 142 -23.28 -2.29 13.90
C SER A 142 -21.80 -2.27 14.29
N LYS A 143 -20.89 -2.64 13.37
CA LYS A 143 -19.43 -2.57 13.60
C LYS A 143 -18.89 -1.15 13.54
N ALA A 144 -19.56 -0.24 12.82
CA ALA A 144 -19.23 1.17 12.78
C ALA A 144 -19.94 1.93 13.90
N GLN A 145 -19.33 2.99 14.42
CA GLN A 145 -19.88 3.85 15.48
C GLN A 145 -20.08 5.28 14.96
N PRO A 146 -21.05 6.05 15.48
CA PRO A 146 -21.19 7.46 15.12
C PRO A 146 -19.90 8.24 15.37
N VAL A 147 -19.53 9.11 14.44
CA VAL A 147 -18.34 9.95 14.52
C VAL A 147 -18.64 11.36 14.02
N ARG A 148 -17.91 12.36 14.54
CA ARG A 148 -17.97 13.75 14.05
C ARG A 148 -17.05 14.00 12.85
N SER A 149 -16.01 13.19 12.71
CA SER A 149 -15.00 13.28 11.67
C SER A 149 -14.32 11.93 11.47
N PHE A 150 -13.71 11.73 10.31
CA PHE A 150 -12.87 10.56 10.03
C PHE A 150 -11.40 10.95 10.09
N ASP A 151 -10.57 10.13 10.76
CA ASP A 151 -9.12 10.30 10.73
C ASP A 151 -8.58 9.94 9.34
N VAL A 152 -9.19 8.94 8.68
CA VAL A 152 -8.81 8.50 7.34
C VAL A 152 -10.03 8.03 6.54
N PHE A 153 -10.11 8.43 5.28
CA PHE A 153 -11.05 7.87 4.32
C PHE A 153 -10.31 6.88 3.43
N PHE A 154 -10.72 5.61 3.46
CA PHE A 154 -10.12 4.60 2.57
C PHE A 154 -10.85 4.55 1.24
N SER A 155 -10.21 5.07 0.19
CA SER A 155 -10.66 4.89 -1.17
C SER A 155 -9.97 3.68 -1.80
N HIS A 156 -10.77 2.78 -2.39
CA HIS A 156 -10.26 1.53 -2.92
C HIS A 156 -11.22 0.91 -3.95
N THR A 157 -10.76 -0.15 -4.62
CA THR A 157 -11.60 -0.93 -5.54
C THR A 157 -11.77 -2.37 -5.05
N TRP A 158 -12.99 -2.90 -5.14
CA TRP A 158 -13.30 -4.30 -4.80
C TRP A 158 -12.73 -5.30 -5.81
N ARG A 159 -12.34 -4.86 -7.02
CA ARG A 159 -11.63 -5.69 -8.01
C ARG A 159 -10.27 -6.18 -7.54
N THR A 160 -9.65 -5.46 -6.61
CA THR A 160 -8.32 -5.81 -6.12
C THR A 160 -8.44 -6.73 -4.92
N PRO A 161 -7.72 -7.87 -4.91
CA PRO A 161 -7.81 -8.86 -3.84
C PRO A 161 -7.59 -8.23 -2.46
N GLY A 162 -8.54 -8.46 -1.55
CA GLY A 162 -8.52 -7.92 -0.19
C GLY A 162 -7.23 -8.20 0.59
N ARG A 163 -6.62 -9.37 0.38
CA ARG A 163 -5.34 -9.76 1.01
C ARG A 163 -4.22 -8.75 0.79
N ARG A 164 -4.16 -8.09 -0.38
CA ARG A 164 -3.15 -7.06 -0.67
C ARG A 164 -3.40 -5.77 0.13
N LYS A 165 -4.68 -5.38 0.27
CA LYS A 165 -5.11 -4.25 1.11
C LYS A 165 -4.78 -4.49 2.58
N VAL A 166 -5.13 -5.67 3.10
CA VAL A 166 -4.83 -6.08 4.47
C VAL A 166 -3.33 -6.03 4.73
N LEU A 167 -2.52 -6.63 3.84
CA LEU A 167 -1.07 -6.61 3.99
C LEU A 167 -0.51 -5.18 4.02
N SER A 168 -0.93 -4.34 3.07
CA SER A 168 -0.50 -2.94 3.01
C SER A 168 -0.84 -2.18 4.30
N LEU A 169 -2.06 -2.34 4.81
CA LEU A 169 -2.50 -1.71 6.05
C LEU A 169 -1.79 -2.26 7.30
N LEU A 170 -1.47 -3.56 7.35
CA LEU A 170 -0.69 -4.13 8.46
C LEU A 170 0.70 -3.48 8.58
N PHE A 171 1.39 -3.27 7.46
CA PHE A 171 2.69 -2.58 7.47
C PHE A 171 2.56 -1.10 7.86
N GLN A 172 1.54 -0.41 7.34
CA GLN A 172 1.33 1.01 7.62
C GLN A 172 0.98 1.29 9.08
N TYR A 173 0.18 0.42 9.72
CA TYR A 173 -0.29 0.63 11.10
C TYR A 173 0.42 -0.22 12.15
N GLY A 174 1.06 -1.32 11.76
CA GLY A 174 1.69 -2.29 12.67
C GLY A 174 3.15 -2.00 13.02
N GLY A 175 3.82 -1.08 12.32
CA GLY A 175 5.26 -0.82 12.48
C GLY A 175 5.70 -0.49 13.92
N ARG A 176 4.88 0.27 14.67
CA ARG A 176 5.17 0.59 16.08
C ARG A 176 5.17 -0.65 16.96
N THR A 177 4.14 -1.50 16.84
CA THR A 177 4.02 -2.75 17.59
C THR A 177 5.17 -3.68 17.27
N VAL A 178 5.53 -3.80 15.99
CA VAL A 178 6.68 -4.58 15.54
C VAL A 178 7.98 -4.08 16.19
N GLY A 179 8.25 -2.78 16.15
CA GLY A 179 9.47 -2.20 16.72
C GLY A 179 9.59 -2.43 18.23
N VAL A 180 8.51 -2.19 18.99
CA VAL A 180 8.52 -2.40 20.46
C VAL A 180 8.73 -3.87 20.81
N ASN A 181 7.97 -4.77 20.20
CA ASN A 181 8.10 -6.20 20.48
C ASN A 181 9.50 -6.71 20.07
N LEU A 182 9.99 -6.33 18.89
CA LEU A 182 11.32 -6.70 18.42
C LEU A 182 12.39 -6.27 19.44
N PHE A 183 12.35 -5.02 19.90
CA PHE A 183 13.29 -4.52 20.89
C PHE A 183 13.23 -5.32 22.19
N VAL A 184 12.04 -5.56 22.74
CA VAL A 184 11.86 -6.30 24.00
C VAL A 184 12.36 -7.73 23.90
N PHE A 185 11.89 -8.50 22.89
CA PHE A 185 12.21 -9.92 22.77
C PHE A 185 13.66 -10.17 22.39
N VAL A 186 14.23 -9.38 21.46
CA VAL A 186 15.66 -9.53 21.08
C VAL A 186 16.56 -9.15 22.25
N THR A 187 16.27 -8.06 22.96
CA THR A 187 17.06 -7.66 24.14
C THR A 187 17.03 -8.74 25.23
N LEU A 188 15.85 -9.29 25.52
CA LEU A 188 15.71 -10.39 26.48
C LEU A 188 16.57 -11.59 26.09
N VAL A 189 16.50 -12.02 24.82
CA VAL A 189 17.28 -13.16 24.32
C VAL A 189 18.78 -12.89 24.36
N VAL A 190 19.22 -11.69 24.00
CA VAL A 190 20.64 -11.28 24.10
C VAL A 190 21.13 -11.36 25.56
N LEU A 191 20.35 -10.85 26.51
CA LEU A 191 20.70 -10.89 27.93
C LEU A 191 20.75 -12.33 28.47
N LEU A 192 19.78 -13.17 28.13
CA LEU A 192 19.75 -14.57 28.57
C LEU A 192 20.91 -15.38 27.96
N SER A 193 21.23 -15.16 26.69
CA SER A 193 22.38 -15.77 26.01
C SER A 193 23.71 -15.33 26.63
N ALA A 194 23.89 -14.03 26.87
CA ALA A 194 25.11 -13.50 27.47
C ALA A 194 25.34 -13.97 28.92
N ARG A 195 24.26 -14.34 29.64
CA ARG A 195 24.32 -14.93 30.99
C ARG A 195 24.48 -16.46 30.99
N GLY A 196 24.55 -17.10 29.81
CA GLY A 196 24.63 -18.56 29.71
C GLY A 196 23.36 -19.29 30.15
N MET A 197 22.22 -18.59 30.18
CA MET A 197 20.93 -19.20 30.54
C MET A 197 20.28 -19.90 29.34
N LEU A 198 20.59 -19.46 28.13
CA LEU A 198 20.22 -20.16 26.90
C LEU A 198 21.34 -21.10 26.48
N PRO A 199 21.01 -22.32 25.99
CA PRO A 199 22.03 -23.25 25.55
C PRO A 199 22.76 -22.69 24.35
N MET A 200 24.09 -22.66 24.44
CA MET A 200 24.98 -22.49 23.30
C MET A 200 25.26 -23.89 22.76
N VAL A 201 24.57 -24.25 21.69
CA VAL A 201 24.72 -25.52 20.97
C VAL A 201 26.16 -25.65 20.47
N GLU A 202 26.60 -26.88 20.17
CA GLU A 202 27.93 -27.23 19.63
C GLU A 202 28.30 -26.57 18.27
N LEU A 203 27.54 -25.60 17.78
CA LEU A 203 27.92 -24.83 16.59
C LEU A 203 29.08 -23.90 16.95
N THR A 204 30.07 -23.82 16.07
CA THR A 204 31.18 -22.89 16.20
C THR A 204 31.15 -21.84 15.10
N TRP A 205 31.40 -20.59 15.46
CA TRP A 205 31.56 -19.49 14.52
C TRP A 205 33.03 -19.03 14.49
N PRO A 206 33.74 -19.19 13.35
CA PRO A 206 35.11 -18.71 13.25
C PRO A 206 35.13 -17.18 13.14
N VAL A 207 35.77 -16.54 14.12
CA VAL A 207 35.93 -15.08 14.22
C VAL A 207 37.39 -14.70 13.98
N ASN A 208 37.60 -13.60 13.26
CA ASN A 208 38.88 -12.91 13.14
C ASN A 208 38.63 -11.40 13.22
N ALA A 209 38.85 -10.80 14.38
CA ALA A 209 38.59 -9.39 14.64
C ALA A 209 39.67 -8.78 15.55
N VAL A 210 40.36 -7.73 15.09
CA VAL A 210 41.36 -6.97 15.88
C VAL A 210 42.34 -7.89 16.65
N GLY A 211 42.97 -8.84 15.94
CA GLY A 211 43.91 -9.79 16.54
C GLY A 211 43.28 -10.94 17.35
N PHE A 212 41.98 -10.88 17.65
CA PHE A 212 41.24 -12.01 18.24
C PHE A 212 40.84 -13.00 17.15
N LYS A 213 41.46 -14.19 17.17
CA LYS A 213 41.18 -15.29 16.25
C LYS A 213 40.77 -16.54 17.04
N ALA A 214 39.48 -16.85 17.05
CA ALA A 214 38.92 -17.98 17.79
C ALA A 214 37.69 -18.56 17.09
N SER A 215 37.40 -19.83 17.37
CA SER A 215 36.11 -20.45 17.05
C SER A 215 35.20 -20.27 18.26
N CYS A 216 34.25 -19.35 18.17
CA CYS A 216 33.36 -18.99 19.28
C CYS A 216 32.12 -19.90 19.30
N PRO A 217 31.59 -20.28 20.48
CA PRO A 217 30.33 -21.03 20.56
C PRO A 217 29.18 -20.17 20.04
N PHE A 218 28.34 -20.71 19.17
CA PHE A 218 27.33 -19.94 18.43
C PHE A 218 25.95 -20.60 18.51
N THR A 219 24.91 -19.81 18.69
CA THR A 219 23.53 -20.26 18.49
C THR A 219 22.68 -19.08 18.03
N PRO A 220 21.86 -19.22 16.98
CA PRO A 220 21.22 -18.08 16.31
C PRO A 220 19.93 -17.62 17.01
N TRP A 221 19.97 -17.44 18.32
CA TRP A 221 18.78 -17.13 19.12
C TRP A 221 18.18 -15.76 18.79
N ALA A 222 19.02 -14.73 18.62
CA ALA A 222 18.56 -13.39 18.26
C ALA A 222 18.00 -13.37 16.84
N TYR A 223 18.65 -14.04 15.87
CA TYR A 223 18.15 -14.18 14.50
C TYR A 223 16.77 -14.85 14.44
N LEU A 224 16.61 -16.00 15.10
CA LEU A 224 15.34 -16.72 15.12
C LEU A 224 14.25 -15.89 15.80
N THR A 225 14.56 -15.34 16.97
CA THR A 225 13.62 -14.51 17.74
C THR A 225 13.25 -13.24 16.98
N GLY A 226 14.21 -12.53 16.41
CA GLY A 226 13.98 -11.29 15.67
C GLY A 226 13.14 -11.51 14.42
N THR A 227 13.44 -12.57 13.64
CA THR A 227 12.67 -12.91 12.43
C THR A 227 11.23 -13.31 12.77
N LEU A 228 11.04 -14.21 13.74
CA LEU A 228 9.72 -14.67 14.15
C LEU A 228 8.91 -13.56 14.82
N THR A 229 9.51 -12.79 15.73
CA THR A 229 8.85 -11.69 16.43
C THR A 229 8.37 -10.63 15.45
N THR A 230 9.16 -10.32 14.42
CA THR A 230 8.76 -9.35 13.39
C THR A 230 7.50 -9.81 12.64
N LEU A 231 7.49 -11.05 12.16
CA LEU A 231 6.34 -11.61 11.43
C LEU A 231 5.11 -11.73 12.33
N ILE A 232 5.25 -12.33 13.51
CA ILE A 232 4.15 -12.52 14.46
C ILE A 232 3.60 -11.16 14.89
N SER A 233 4.45 -10.19 15.25
CA SER A 233 4.01 -8.86 15.69
C SER A 233 3.30 -8.08 14.60
N LEU A 234 3.70 -8.26 13.33
CA LEU A 234 3.02 -7.64 12.20
C LEU A 234 1.56 -8.10 12.14
N PHE A 235 1.32 -9.42 12.15
CA PHE A 235 -0.04 -9.98 12.09
C PHE A 235 -0.83 -9.83 13.39
N MET A 236 -0.15 -9.78 14.55
CA MET A 236 -0.78 -9.56 15.85
C MET A 236 -1.07 -8.09 16.14
N SER A 237 -0.49 -7.16 15.36
CA SER A 237 -0.64 -5.72 15.60
C SER A 237 -2.10 -5.22 15.74
N PRO A 238 -3.11 -5.72 14.99
CA PRO A 238 -4.50 -5.29 15.15
C PRO A 238 -5.15 -5.71 16.49
N TYR A 239 -4.54 -6.68 17.19
CA TYR A 239 -5.00 -7.19 18.47
C TYR A 239 -4.26 -6.55 19.64
N CYS A 240 -3.00 -6.15 19.45
CA CYS A 240 -2.20 -5.44 20.45
C CYS A 240 -2.58 -3.95 20.55
N ILE A 241 -3.06 -3.35 19.46
CA ILE A 241 -3.49 -1.94 19.44
C ILE A 241 -4.84 -1.82 20.13
N CYS A 242 -4.92 -1.01 21.19
CA CYS A 242 -6.18 -0.66 21.82
C CYS A 242 -7.12 -0.02 20.77
N THR A 243 -8.31 -0.59 20.57
CA THR A 243 -9.29 -0.09 19.57
C THR A 243 -9.74 1.35 19.82
N ARG A 244 -9.64 1.82 21.08
CA ARG A 244 -9.92 3.21 21.44
C ARG A 244 -8.84 4.17 20.95
N CYS A 245 -7.61 3.70 20.81
CA CYS A 245 -6.47 4.48 20.34
C CYS A 245 -6.24 4.33 18.82
N SER A 246 -7.02 3.49 18.14
CA SER A 246 -6.92 3.30 16.70
C SER A 246 -7.72 4.37 15.97
N SER A 247 -7.11 4.91 14.91
CA SER A 247 -7.74 5.89 14.01
C SER A 247 -9.11 5.41 13.54
N LYS A 248 -10.08 6.33 13.50
CA LYS A 248 -11.43 6.08 12.99
C LYS A 248 -11.43 6.30 11.50
N ALA A 249 -11.70 5.23 10.76
CA ALA A 249 -11.73 5.23 9.32
C ALA A 249 -13.17 5.24 8.78
N PHE A 250 -13.35 5.88 7.64
CA PHE A 250 -14.46 5.59 6.74
C PHE A 250 -14.09 4.39 5.87
N LEU A 251 -14.98 3.39 5.84
CA LEU A 251 -14.87 2.23 4.96
C LEU A 251 -16.28 1.89 4.46
N ASP A 252 -16.53 2.07 3.16
CA ASP A 252 -17.84 1.94 2.50
C ASP A 252 -18.70 0.76 2.98
N VAL A 253 -18.13 -0.44 3.07
CA VAL A 253 -18.84 -1.68 3.44
C VAL A 253 -19.44 -1.66 4.85
N VAL A 254 -18.87 -0.89 5.78
CA VAL A 254 -19.36 -0.79 7.18
C VAL A 254 -19.92 0.59 7.52
N SER A 255 -19.45 1.64 6.84
CA SER A 255 -19.84 3.03 7.07
C SER A 255 -21.09 3.43 6.29
N ILE A 256 -21.53 2.65 5.30
CA ILE A 256 -22.80 2.81 4.59
C ILE A 256 -23.70 1.62 4.91
N HIS A 257 -24.98 1.88 5.18
CA HIS A 257 -25.95 0.84 5.49
C HIS A 257 -26.15 -0.04 4.24
N GLN A 258 -25.94 -1.35 4.35
CA GLN A 258 -25.88 -2.22 3.18
C GLN A 258 -27.22 -2.90 2.83
N THR A 259 -28.18 -2.99 3.77
CA THR A 259 -29.50 -3.63 3.59
C THR A 259 -30.65 -2.64 3.37
N ASP A 260 -30.83 -1.67 4.27
CA ASP A 260 -31.81 -0.57 4.11
C ASP A 260 -31.49 0.27 2.87
N LYS A 261 -32.37 0.22 1.87
CA LYS A 261 -32.21 0.88 0.57
C LYS A 261 -32.13 2.41 0.71
N THR A 262 -32.97 2.99 1.56
CA THR A 262 -33.04 4.44 1.76
C THR A 262 -31.79 4.95 2.47
N MET A 263 -31.35 4.28 3.53
CA MET A 263 -30.10 4.64 4.21
C MET A 263 -28.88 4.40 3.31
N LYS A 264 -28.88 3.33 2.51
CA LYS A 264 -27.82 3.05 1.53
C LYS A 264 -27.72 4.17 0.51
N GLN A 265 -28.84 4.54 -0.11
CA GLN A 265 -28.92 5.61 -1.11
C GLN A 265 -28.44 6.94 -0.52
N ARG A 266 -28.88 7.28 0.70
CA ARG A 266 -28.44 8.49 1.41
C ARG A 266 -26.96 8.46 1.75
N GLY A 267 -26.41 7.31 2.11
CA GLY A 267 -24.97 7.15 2.35
C GLY A 267 -24.13 7.26 1.08
N VAL A 268 -24.57 6.66 -0.03
CA VAL A 268 -23.88 6.71 -1.32
C VAL A 268 -23.88 8.12 -1.90
N TYR A 269 -25.05 8.77 -2.00
CA TYR A 269 -25.11 10.14 -2.52
C TYR A 269 -24.62 11.18 -1.50
N GLY A 270 -24.55 10.84 -0.21
CA GLY A 270 -23.94 11.67 0.85
C GLY A 270 -22.41 11.57 0.94
N LEU A 271 -21.74 10.82 0.05
CA LEU A 271 -20.31 10.54 0.13
C LEU A 271 -19.44 11.80 0.15
N GLY A 272 -19.84 12.85 -0.60
CA GLY A 272 -19.17 14.15 -0.58
C GLY A 272 -19.08 14.76 0.82
N GLY A 273 -20.14 14.61 1.62
CA GLY A 273 -20.15 15.03 3.02
C GLY A 273 -19.15 14.25 3.86
N PHE A 274 -19.07 12.92 3.71
CA PHE A 274 -18.08 12.13 4.45
C PHE A 274 -16.65 12.51 4.09
N LEU A 275 -16.39 12.82 2.81
CA LEU A 275 -15.09 13.32 2.36
C LEU A 275 -14.75 14.68 2.98
N SER A 276 -15.69 15.61 3.10
CA SER A 276 -15.44 16.95 3.68
C SER A 276 -15.05 16.91 5.16
N ILE A 277 -15.52 15.93 5.92
CA ILE A 277 -15.14 15.73 7.34
C ILE A 277 -13.99 14.73 7.54
N SER A 278 -13.33 14.28 6.47
CA SER A 278 -12.19 13.36 6.53
C SER A 278 -10.86 14.10 6.61
N GLN A 279 -10.03 13.79 7.62
CA GLN A 279 -8.74 14.45 7.84
C GLN A 279 -7.66 14.04 6.82
N GLU A 280 -7.75 12.84 6.27
CA GLU A 280 -6.88 12.29 5.23
C GLU A 280 -7.71 11.45 4.26
N MET A 281 -7.38 11.49 2.97
CA MET A 281 -7.80 10.47 2.03
C MET A 281 -6.64 9.54 1.72
N ARG A 282 -6.84 8.24 1.93
CA ARG A 282 -5.85 7.21 1.62
C ARG A 282 -6.34 6.32 0.50
N VAL A 283 -5.64 6.39 -0.63
CA VAL A 283 -5.96 5.65 -1.84
C VAL A 283 -5.16 4.35 -1.83
N LEU A 284 -5.85 3.22 -1.68
CA LEU A 284 -5.27 1.89 -1.79
C LEU A 284 -5.18 1.51 -3.28
N TRP A 285 -4.12 1.98 -3.92
CA TRP A 285 -4.01 1.99 -5.37
C TRP A 285 -3.64 0.63 -5.96
N SER A 286 -4.24 0.35 -7.12
CA SER A 286 -3.95 -0.78 -8.01
C SER A 286 -4.43 -0.43 -9.42
N ALA A 287 -3.97 -1.12 -10.45
CA ALA A 287 -4.31 -0.84 -11.85
C ALA A 287 -5.83 -0.59 -12.12
N PRO A 288 -6.79 -1.41 -11.62
CA PRO A 288 -8.22 -1.19 -11.90
C PRO A 288 -8.86 -0.06 -11.07
N TYR A 289 -8.11 0.67 -10.26
CA TYR A 289 -8.67 1.72 -9.40
C TYR A 289 -9.14 2.93 -10.23
N LEU A 290 -8.29 3.44 -11.13
CA LEU A 290 -8.61 4.62 -11.95
C LEU A 290 -9.60 4.32 -13.09
N THR A 291 -9.90 3.05 -13.36
CA THR A 291 -10.92 2.70 -14.35
C THR A 291 -12.33 2.82 -13.78
N ARG A 292 -12.51 3.06 -12.47
CA ARG A 292 -13.83 3.15 -11.84
C ARG A 292 -14.25 4.60 -11.61
N LEU A 293 -15.43 4.95 -12.11
CA LEU A 293 -15.98 6.30 -12.05
C LEU A 293 -16.07 6.82 -10.61
N TRP A 294 -16.64 6.03 -9.69
CA TRP A 294 -16.76 6.40 -8.27
C TRP A 294 -15.40 6.64 -7.58
N CYS A 295 -14.38 5.85 -7.88
CA CYS A 295 -13.05 6.03 -7.28
C CYS A 295 -12.43 7.37 -7.70
N VAL A 296 -12.57 7.75 -8.97
CA VAL A 296 -12.03 9.02 -9.48
C VAL A 296 -12.87 10.22 -9.00
N PHE A 297 -14.19 10.04 -8.92
CA PHE A 297 -15.09 11.00 -8.28
C PHE A 297 -14.70 11.27 -6.82
N GLU A 298 -14.37 10.24 -6.04
CA GLU A 298 -13.93 10.41 -4.65
C GLU A 298 -12.66 11.27 -4.55
N LEU A 299 -11.69 11.08 -5.44
CA LEU A 299 -10.46 11.90 -5.45
C LEU A 299 -10.78 13.38 -5.70
N ALA A 300 -11.64 13.62 -6.68
CA ALA A 300 -12.08 14.95 -7.09
C ALA A 300 -12.85 15.65 -5.97
N ALA A 301 -13.87 14.97 -5.44
CA ALA A 301 -14.70 15.43 -4.34
C ALA A 301 -13.84 15.72 -3.09
N PHE A 302 -12.91 14.84 -2.75
CA PHE A 302 -12.01 15.05 -1.61
C PHE A 302 -11.17 16.31 -1.77
N ARG A 303 -10.50 16.50 -2.92
CA ARG A 303 -9.66 17.68 -3.12
C ARG A 303 -10.48 18.96 -3.20
N LYS A 304 -11.67 18.91 -3.80
CA LYS A 304 -12.59 20.06 -3.84
C LYS A 304 -13.06 20.46 -2.45
N ALA A 305 -13.45 19.50 -1.62
CA ALA A 305 -13.90 19.73 -0.25
C ALA A 305 -12.74 20.07 0.71
N ASN A 306 -11.54 19.54 0.45
CA ASN A 306 -10.38 19.67 1.33
C ASN A 306 -9.10 20.03 0.55
N PRO A 307 -8.95 21.29 0.09
CA PRO A 307 -7.83 21.68 -0.77
C PRO A 307 -6.45 21.41 -0.17
N SER A 308 -6.31 21.53 1.15
CA SER A 308 -5.03 21.42 1.87
C SER A 308 -4.83 20.10 2.63
N ARG A 309 -5.82 19.20 2.68
CA ARG A 309 -5.67 17.96 3.46
C ARG A 309 -4.85 16.91 2.70
N PRO A 310 -4.16 16.00 3.40
CA PRO A 310 -3.33 14.99 2.74
C PRO A 310 -4.14 14.02 1.89
N LEU A 311 -3.68 13.80 0.66
CA LEU A 311 -4.14 12.75 -0.26
C LEU A 311 -3.00 11.78 -0.51
N ASN A 312 -2.99 10.68 0.22
CA ASN A 312 -1.91 9.71 0.20
C ASN A 312 -2.24 8.56 -0.74
N LEU A 313 -1.50 8.45 -1.85
CA LEU A 313 -1.58 7.30 -2.73
C LEU A 313 -0.65 6.20 -2.23
N LYS A 314 -1.20 5.01 -1.96
CA LYS A 314 -0.47 3.85 -1.44
C LYS A 314 -0.59 2.67 -2.40
N PRO A 315 0.44 2.43 -3.25
CA PRO A 315 0.44 1.29 -4.16
C PRO A 315 0.49 -0.02 -3.38
N LEU A 316 -0.50 -0.89 -3.58
CA LEU A 316 -0.69 -2.12 -2.78
C LEU A 316 0.40 -3.19 -2.98
N PHE A 317 1.29 -3.01 -3.96
CA PHE A 317 2.37 -3.95 -4.25
C PHE A 317 3.62 -3.72 -3.39
N VAL A 318 3.84 -2.50 -2.87
CA VAL A 318 5.09 -2.15 -2.17
C VAL A 318 5.27 -3.04 -0.95
N GLU A 319 4.25 -3.13 -0.09
CA GLU A 319 4.33 -3.95 1.12
C GLU A 319 4.38 -5.45 0.83
N SER A 320 3.83 -5.89 -0.31
CA SER A 320 3.98 -7.27 -0.77
C SER A 320 5.45 -7.59 -1.09
N GLN A 321 6.17 -6.64 -1.70
CA GLN A 321 7.60 -6.78 -1.98
C GLN A 321 8.46 -6.68 -0.73
N VAL A 322 8.12 -5.78 0.19
CA VAL A 322 8.80 -5.69 1.49
C VAL A 322 8.69 -7.00 2.24
N LEU A 323 7.50 -7.62 2.31
CA LEU A 323 7.35 -8.94 2.93
C LEU A 323 8.23 -10.00 2.24
N LEU A 324 8.23 -10.05 0.91
CA LEU A 324 9.03 -11.02 0.17
C LEU A 324 10.54 -10.80 0.36
N LEU A 325 10.99 -9.55 0.43
CA LEU A 325 12.37 -9.16 0.75
C LEU A 325 12.75 -9.56 2.17
N MET A 326 11.88 -9.34 3.16
CA MET A 326 12.10 -9.77 4.54
C MET A 326 12.24 -11.29 4.65
N LEU A 327 11.32 -12.04 4.03
CA LEU A 327 11.36 -13.51 4.03
C LEU A 327 12.62 -14.03 3.33
N THR A 328 12.97 -13.46 2.18
CA THR A 328 14.19 -13.82 1.44
C THR A 328 15.44 -13.50 2.24
N SER A 329 15.50 -12.31 2.86
CA SER A 329 16.62 -11.90 3.70
C SER A 329 16.81 -12.87 4.87
N GLY A 330 15.72 -13.25 5.56
CA GLY A 330 15.74 -14.28 6.59
C GLY A 330 16.30 -15.60 6.07
N LEU A 331 15.76 -16.13 4.97
CA LEU A 331 16.24 -17.39 4.37
C LEU A 331 17.73 -17.34 3.99
N CYS A 332 18.20 -16.21 3.44
CA CYS A 332 19.61 -16.01 3.09
C CYS A 332 20.50 -16.00 4.33
N CYS A 333 20.08 -15.35 5.42
CA CYS A 333 20.78 -15.39 6.70
C CYS A 333 20.84 -16.81 7.26
N GLY A 334 19.73 -17.55 7.24
CA GLY A 334 19.70 -18.95 7.67
C GLY A 334 20.67 -19.84 6.88
N ALA A 335 20.71 -19.71 5.55
CA ALA A 335 21.63 -20.42 4.69
C ALA A 335 23.10 -20.03 4.95
N TYR A 336 23.37 -18.72 5.14
CA TYR A 336 24.69 -18.22 5.48
C TYR A 336 25.18 -18.79 6.82
N ILE A 337 24.32 -18.82 7.84
CA ILE A 337 24.62 -19.43 9.14
C ILE A 337 24.96 -20.92 8.97
N ALA A 338 24.15 -21.68 8.23
CA ALA A 338 24.38 -23.10 8.01
C ALA A 338 25.74 -23.37 7.36
N VAL A 339 26.10 -22.60 6.32
CA VAL A 339 27.38 -22.73 5.62
C VAL A 339 28.55 -22.35 6.51
N ARG A 340 28.44 -21.25 7.26
CA ARG A 340 29.52 -20.75 8.13
C ARG A 340 29.79 -21.63 9.34
N THR A 341 28.78 -22.34 9.82
CA THR A 341 28.90 -23.30 10.94
C THR A 341 29.27 -24.71 10.48
N GLY A 342 29.65 -24.91 9.20
CA GLY A 342 30.08 -26.20 8.66
C GLY A 342 28.94 -27.19 8.34
N HIS A 343 27.69 -26.77 8.48
CA HIS A 343 26.50 -27.59 8.23
C HIS A 343 25.91 -27.39 6.82
N GLY A 344 26.51 -26.52 6.00
CA GLY A 344 26.03 -26.19 4.66
C GLY A 344 27.11 -26.36 3.61
N ILE A 345 26.71 -26.83 2.42
CA ILE A 345 27.55 -26.89 1.22
C ILE A 345 27.56 -25.49 0.59
N ILE A 346 28.73 -25.00 0.12
CA ILE A 346 28.86 -23.68 -0.54
C ILE A 346 27.82 -23.48 -1.67
N VAL A 347 27.49 -24.56 -2.39
CA VAL A 347 26.43 -24.57 -3.42
C VAL A 347 25.07 -24.12 -2.85
N LEU A 348 24.70 -24.57 -1.66
CA LEU A 348 23.46 -24.15 -0.99
C LEU A 348 23.48 -22.65 -0.63
N ALA A 349 24.64 -22.09 -0.29
CA ALA A 349 24.79 -20.65 -0.05
C ALA A 349 24.45 -19.82 -1.29
N ASN A 350 24.95 -20.25 -2.45
CA ASN A 350 24.71 -19.57 -3.72
C ASN A 350 23.24 -19.74 -4.17
N LEU A 351 22.67 -20.94 -3.99
CA LEU A 351 21.26 -21.18 -4.27
C LEU A 351 20.33 -20.35 -3.37
N ALA A 352 20.73 -20.08 -2.12
CA ALA A 352 19.95 -19.23 -1.23
C ALA A 352 19.82 -17.79 -1.73
N MET A 353 20.72 -17.33 -2.62
CA MET A 353 20.62 -16.00 -3.23
C MET A 353 19.69 -15.97 -4.46
N ALA A 354 19.30 -17.12 -5.03
CA ALA A 354 18.43 -17.19 -6.20
C ALA A 354 17.09 -16.44 -6.06
N PRO A 355 16.43 -16.40 -4.88
CA PRO A 355 15.19 -15.62 -4.71
C PRO A 355 15.37 -14.11 -4.94
N PHE A 356 16.59 -13.55 -4.80
CA PHE A 356 16.84 -12.14 -5.15
C PHE A 356 16.68 -11.87 -6.65
N LEU A 357 16.92 -12.85 -7.52
CA LEU A 357 16.66 -12.70 -8.96
C LEU A 357 15.15 -12.60 -9.22
N ILE A 358 14.36 -13.46 -8.57
CA ILE A 358 12.90 -13.43 -8.64
C ILE A 358 12.40 -12.07 -8.13
N LEU A 359 12.91 -11.61 -6.99
CA LEU A 359 12.60 -10.31 -6.42
C LEU A 359 12.95 -9.13 -7.34
N ALA A 360 14.12 -9.13 -7.97
CA ALA A 360 14.50 -8.09 -8.92
C ALA A 360 13.54 -8.07 -10.12
N HIS A 361 13.15 -9.25 -10.61
CA HIS A 361 12.18 -9.39 -11.70
C HIS A 361 10.77 -8.91 -11.31
N THR A 362 10.27 -9.34 -10.15
CA THR A 362 8.95 -8.94 -9.66
C THR A 362 8.91 -7.44 -9.35
N ASN A 363 9.95 -6.89 -8.71
CA ASN A 363 10.09 -5.44 -8.49
C ASN A 363 10.02 -4.66 -9.81
N ARG A 364 10.70 -5.10 -10.86
CA ARG A 364 10.59 -4.46 -12.19
C ARG A 364 9.17 -4.50 -12.74
N LYS A 365 8.45 -5.63 -12.60
CA LYS A 365 7.04 -5.74 -13.01
C LYS A 365 6.18 -4.70 -12.28
N PHE A 366 6.38 -4.52 -10.97
CA PHE A 366 5.64 -3.52 -10.21
C PHE A 366 5.97 -2.08 -10.59
N MET A 367 7.24 -1.80 -10.88
CA MET A 367 7.67 -0.51 -11.42
C MET A 367 7.08 -0.23 -12.81
N ARG A 368 6.53 -1.24 -13.52
CA ARG A 368 5.71 -1.03 -14.72
C ARG A 368 4.29 -0.64 -14.36
N GLU A 369 3.68 -1.28 -13.36
CA GLU A 369 2.35 -0.92 -12.88
C GLU A 369 2.32 0.55 -12.41
N GLU A 370 3.40 1.02 -11.79
CA GLU A 370 3.60 2.43 -11.46
C GLU A 370 3.66 3.35 -12.70
N LYS A 371 4.40 2.96 -13.74
CA LYS A 371 4.41 3.73 -14.99
C LYS A 371 3.03 3.73 -15.64
N GLN A 372 2.32 2.60 -15.57
CA GLN A 372 0.94 2.49 -16.02
C GLN A 372 0.00 3.41 -15.23
N LEU A 373 0.21 3.62 -13.92
CA LEU A 373 -0.51 4.64 -13.15
C LEU A 373 -0.32 6.03 -13.76
N THR A 374 0.94 6.38 -14.02
CA THR A 374 1.30 7.68 -14.60
C THR A 374 0.64 7.88 -15.96
N GLU A 375 0.70 6.87 -16.83
CA GLU A 375 0.08 6.86 -18.15
C GLU A 375 -1.46 6.89 -18.07
N SER A 376 -2.06 6.19 -17.10
CA SER A 376 -3.52 6.17 -16.91
C SER A 376 -4.04 7.53 -16.47
N LEU A 377 -3.29 8.25 -15.62
CA LEU A 377 -3.64 9.61 -15.21
C LEU A 377 -3.45 10.61 -16.36
N GLU A 378 -2.40 10.45 -17.16
CA GLU A 378 -2.09 11.32 -18.29
C GLU A 378 -3.14 11.22 -19.41
N ASN A 379 -3.64 10.01 -19.67
CA ASN A 379 -4.65 9.75 -20.70
C ASN A 379 -6.06 9.61 -20.14
N PHE A 380 -6.29 9.99 -18.87
CA PHE A 380 -7.57 9.77 -18.19
C PHE A 380 -8.72 10.48 -18.90
N ASP A 381 -9.85 9.80 -19.14
CA ASP A 381 -11.10 10.42 -19.56
C ASP A 381 -12.26 9.88 -18.72
N VAL A 382 -13.02 10.77 -18.09
CA VAL A 382 -14.19 10.41 -17.28
C VAL A 382 -15.25 9.64 -18.07
N LYS A 383 -15.34 9.84 -19.39
CA LYS A 383 -16.27 9.12 -20.27
C LYS A 383 -15.91 7.65 -20.42
N ASP A 384 -14.62 7.33 -20.35
CA ASP A 384 -14.11 5.95 -20.41
C ASP A 384 -14.15 5.23 -19.06
N ALA A 385 -14.40 5.97 -17.96
CA ALA A 385 -14.50 5.37 -16.64
C ALA A 385 -15.73 4.47 -16.52
N GLU A 386 -15.52 3.27 -15.99
CA GLU A 386 -16.53 2.24 -15.82
C GLU A 386 -17.50 2.61 -14.68
N CYS A 387 -18.79 2.48 -14.97
CA CYS A 387 -19.87 2.66 -14.00
C CYS A 387 -20.83 1.47 -14.08
N HIS A 388 -21.30 0.99 -12.93
CA HIS A 388 -22.22 -0.16 -12.88
C HIS A 388 -23.66 0.27 -13.14
N LEU A 389 -24.04 1.47 -12.71
CA LEU A 389 -25.40 2.02 -12.86
C LEU A 389 -25.33 3.31 -13.65
N GLU A 390 -26.14 3.44 -14.70
CA GLU A 390 -26.10 4.63 -15.55
C GLU A 390 -26.63 5.88 -14.82
N ALA A 391 -27.56 5.69 -13.87
CA ALA A 391 -28.02 6.75 -12.97
C ALA A 391 -26.87 7.36 -12.14
N ASP A 392 -25.92 6.54 -11.69
CA ASP A 392 -24.74 7.03 -10.97
C ASP A 392 -23.84 7.85 -11.89
N ARG A 393 -23.76 7.51 -13.19
CA ARG A 393 -23.01 8.31 -14.16
C ARG A 393 -23.62 9.69 -14.32
N ALA A 394 -24.93 9.78 -14.52
CA ALA A 394 -25.64 11.06 -14.62
C ALA A 394 -25.40 11.94 -13.37
N PHE A 395 -25.51 11.32 -12.18
CA PHE A 395 -25.21 11.99 -10.91
C PHE A 395 -23.75 12.51 -10.84
N VAL A 396 -22.78 11.64 -11.14
CA VAL A 396 -21.35 12.01 -11.09
C VAL A 396 -21.03 13.10 -12.10
N SER A 397 -21.54 13.01 -13.33
CA SER A 397 -21.36 14.04 -14.37
C SER A 397 -21.93 15.39 -13.93
N LEU A 398 -23.13 15.41 -13.33
CA LEU A 398 -23.74 16.63 -12.81
C LEU A 398 -22.91 17.26 -11.68
N ALA A 399 -22.44 16.44 -10.74
CA ALA A 399 -21.59 16.91 -9.65
C ALA A 399 -20.24 17.44 -10.15
N ILE A 400 -19.62 16.75 -11.11
CA ILE A 400 -18.38 17.18 -11.76
C ILE A 400 -18.58 18.52 -12.48
N ALA A 401 -19.64 18.66 -13.27
CA ALA A 401 -19.97 19.90 -13.95
C ALA A 401 -20.18 21.05 -12.95
N SER A 402 -20.82 20.78 -11.82
CA SER A 402 -21.00 21.78 -10.76
C SER A 402 -19.67 22.21 -10.11
N TRP A 403 -18.75 21.29 -9.85
CA TRP A 403 -17.50 21.59 -9.14
C TRP A 403 -16.38 22.15 -10.03
N TYR A 404 -16.31 21.68 -11.27
CA TYR A 404 -15.22 21.95 -12.22
C TYR A 404 -15.68 22.73 -13.47
N GLY A 405 -16.99 22.95 -13.64
CA GLY A 405 -17.58 23.67 -14.77
C GLY A 405 -17.98 22.75 -15.93
N SER A 406 -17.16 21.74 -16.25
CA SER A 406 -17.45 20.73 -17.28
C SER A 406 -16.68 19.43 -17.05
N GLU A 407 -17.06 18.37 -17.77
CA GLU A 407 -16.31 17.10 -17.79
C GLU A 407 -14.90 17.29 -18.38
N GLU A 408 -14.76 18.15 -19.40
CA GLU A 408 -13.47 18.47 -20.01
C GLU A 408 -12.53 19.19 -19.03
N ALA A 409 -13.03 20.19 -18.30
CA ALA A 409 -12.24 20.89 -17.26
C ALA A 409 -11.83 19.94 -16.13
N PHE A 410 -12.69 18.98 -15.80
CA PHE A 410 -12.37 17.92 -14.86
C PHE A 410 -11.27 16.98 -15.38
N ASN A 411 -11.36 16.53 -16.63
CA ASN A 411 -10.33 15.72 -17.26
C ASN A 411 -8.97 16.46 -17.27
N GLU A 412 -8.95 17.75 -17.60
CA GLU A 412 -7.73 18.58 -17.52
C GLU A 412 -7.18 18.67 -16.09
N TYR A 413 -8.06 18.82 -15.10
CA TYR A 413 -7.68 18.81 -13.69
C TYR A 413 -7.06 17.47 -13.26
N VAL A 414 -7.64 16.34 -13.66
CA VAL A 414 -7.12 15.00 -13.36
C VAL A 414 -5.75 14.78 -14.03
N ARG A 415 -5.64 15.10 -15.32
CA ARG A 415 -4.41 14.94 -16.12
C ARG A 415 -3.28 15.87 -15.66
N GLY A 416 -3.60 17.03 -15.08
CA GLY A 416 -2.66 18.06 -14.67
C GLY A 416 -2.42 18.10 -13.15
N PRO A 417 -3.08 19.02 -12.40
CA PRO A 417 -2.86 19.21 -10.97
C PRO A 417 -2.94 17.94 -10.12
N LEU A 418 -4.02 17.15 -10.26
CA LEU A 418 -4.21 15.95 -9.44
C LEU A 418 -3.14 14.89 -9.71
N ARG A 419 -2.78 14.67 -10.99
CA ARG A 419 -1.69 13.78 -11.36
C ARG A 419 -0.38 14.17 -10.67
N ARG A 420 0.02 15.44 -10.74
CA ARG A 420 1.26 15.92 -10.10
C ARG A 420 1.25 15.65 -8.61
N GLU A 421 0.13 15.94 -7.95
CA GLU A 421 -0.02 15.68 -6.52
C GLU A 421 0.05 14.18 -6.19
N LEU A 422 -0.68 13.33 -6.92
CA LEU A 422 -0.68 11.88 -6.69
C LEU A 422 0.70 11.26 -6.93
N LEU A 423 1.45 11.74 -7.93
CA LEU A 423 2.82 11.28 -8.21
C LEU A 423 3.83 11.78 -7.17
N ALA A 424 3.61 12.96 -6.58
CA ALA A 424 4.41 13.44 -5.46
C ALA A 424 4.10 12.66 -4.16
N ALA A 425 2.82 12.34 -3.93
CA ALA A 425 2.33 11.68 -2.72
C ALA A 425 2.46 10.14 -2.73
N SER A 426 2.63 9.54 -3.91
CA SER A 426 2.71 8.09 -4.09
C SER A 426 3.91 7.46 -3.37
N GLY A 427 4.94 8.26 -3.06
CA GLY A 427 6.10 7.81 -2.30
C GLY A 427 6.69 6.53 -2.91
N LEU A 428 6.89 6.53 -4.23
CA LEU A 428 7.33 5.39 -5.05
C LEU A 428 8.73 4.89 -4.65
N ASP A 429 9.43 5.73 -3.89
CA ASP A 429 10.66 5.38 -3.26
C ASP A 429 10.43 4.52 -2.01
N LEU A 430 11.26 3.49 -1.84
CA LEU A 430 11.18 2.61 -0.69
C LEU A 430 11.43 3.42 0.60
N PRO A 431 10.47 3.50 1.54
CA PRO A 431 10.67 4.21 2.80
C PRO A 431 11.79 3.56 3.63
N MET A 432 12.60 4.38 4.32
CA MET A 432 13.68 3.89 5.19
C MET A 432 13.16 2.93 6.28
N SER A 433 11.94 3.15 6.79
CA SER A 433 11.29 2.25 7.74
C SER A 433 11.09 0.83 7.18
N TYR A 434 10.78 0.69 5.90
CA TYR A 434 10.64 -0.62 5.26
C TYR A 434 12.00 -1.28 5.02
N ALA A 435 13.02 -0.49 4.66
CA ALA A 435 14.39 -0.98 4.56
C ALA A 435 14.94 -1.48 5.91
N LEU A 436 14.62 -0.79 7.00
CA LEU A 436 14.93 -1.24 8.36
C LEU A 436 14.28 -2.60 8.67
N LEU A 437 13.00 -2.79 8.31
CA LEU A 437 12.31 -4.07 8.49
C LEU A 437 12.97 -5.21 7.70
N ILE A 438 13.44 -4.94 6.47
CA ILE A 438 14.19 -5.90 5.65
C ILE A 438 15.55 -6.26 6.29
N ALA A 439 16.20 -5.29 6.95
CA ALA A 439 17.49 -5.48 7.59
C ALA A 439 17.43 -6.16 8.97
N VAL A 440 16.24 -6.44 9.53
CA VAL A 440 16.10 -7.04 10.87
C VAL A 440 16.79 -8.39 10.98
N SER A 441 16.56 -9.32 10.05
CA SER A 441 17.15 -10.67 10.16
C SER A 441 18.68 -10.65 10.05
N PRO A 442 19.30 -9.96 9.07
CA PRO A 442 20.75 -9.78 9.02
C PRO A 442 21.33 -9.13 10.27
N PHE A 443 20.67 -8.08 10.78
CA PHE A 443 21.13 -7.38 11.98
C PHE A 443 21.09 -8.29 13.20
N CYS A 444 20.00 -9.03 13.41
CA CYS A 444 19.89 -9.98 14.52
C CYS A 444 20.92 -11.11 14.44
N MET A 445 21.25 -11.58 13.23
CA MET A 445 22.36 -12.52 13.03
C MET A 445 23.72 -11.92 13.45
N ALA A 446 23.97 -10.64 13.13
CA ALA A 446 25.19 -9.97 13.59
C ALA A 446 25.24 -9.85 15.12
N ILE A 447 24.09 -9.61 15.76
CA ILE A 447 23.98 -9.62 17.22
C ILE A 447 24.34 -11.00 17.79
N ASP A 448 23.90 -12.11 17.19
CA ASP A 448 24.30 -13.46 17.64
C ASP A 448 25.82 -13.65 17.58
N VAL A 449 26.49 -13.14 16.54
CA VAL A 449 27.97 -13.18 16.42
C VAL A 449 28.63 -12.36 17.54
N VAL A 450 28.10 -11.17 17.86
CA VAL A 450 28.61 -10.33 18.95
C VAL A 450 28.44 -11.03 20.30
N VAL A 451 27.28 -11.63 20.57
CA VAL A 451 27.03 -12.39 21.80
C VAL A 451 27.96 -13.60 21.90
N SER A 452 28.18 -14.31 20.79
CA SER A 452 29.12 -15.43 20.70
C SER A 452 30.55 -15.01 21.09
N MET A 453 31.01 -13.84 20.63
CA MET A 453 32.31 -13.28 21.00
C MET A 453 32.38 -12.91 22.49
N ILE A 454 31.31 -12.33 23.05
CA ILE A 454 31.24 -11.99 24.49
C ILE A 454 31.36 -13.26 25.33
N VAL A 455 30.61 -14.32 24.99
CA VAL A 455 30.66 -15.60 25.71
C VAL A 455 32.02 -16.29 25.57
N ALA A 456 32.71 -16.12 24.43
CA ALA A 456 34.06 -16.60 24.22
C ALA A 456 35.15 -15.80 24.96
N GLY A 457 34.79 -14.73 25.69
CA GLY A 457 35.76 -13.88 26.38
C GLY A 457 36.61 -13.02 25.45
N ALA A 458 36.06 -12.64 24.28
CA ALA A 458 36.77 -11.78 23.34
C ALA A 458 37.08 -10.40 23.97
N PRO A 459 38.23 -9.77 23.63
CA PRO A 459 38.54 -8.41 24.04
C PRO A 459 37.45 -7.41 23.61
N VAL A 460 37.21 -6.39 24.44
CA VAL A 460 36.17 -5.37 24.19
C VAL A 460 36.34 -4.71 22.81
N ASP A 461 37.58 -4.43 22.40
CA ASP A 461 37.86 -3.82 21.08
C ASP A 461 37.42 -4.70 19.91
N ALA A 462 37.58 -6.03 20.02
CA ALA A 462 37.13 -6.98 19.01
C ALA A 462 35.59 -7.05 18.96
N VAL A 463 34.94 -7.06 20.13
CA VAL A 463 33.47 -7.05 20.25
C VAL A 463 32.89 -5.76 19.66
N LEU A 464 33.47 -4.60 20.00
CA LEU A 464 33.07 -3.31 19.46
C LEU A 464 33.31 -3.22 17.95
N ALA A 465 34.46 -3.68 17.47
CA ALA A 465 34.75 -3.73 16.04
C ALA A 465 33.70 -4.55 15.29
N ALA A 466 33.39 -5.77 15.78
CA ALA A 466 32.36 -6.61 15.19
C ALA A 466 30.97 -5.95 15.22
N PHE A 467 30.55 -5.39 16.35
CA PHE A 467 29.24 -4.72 16.43
C PHE A 467 29.13 -3.53 15.46
N ILE A 468 30.16 -2.68 15.41
CA ILE A 468 30.15 -1.49 14.56
C ILE A 468 30.23 -1.87 13.07
N SER A 469 31.14 -2.77 12.68
CA SER A 469 31.35 -3.06 11.26
C SER A 469 30.37 -4.11 10.73
N LEU A 470 30.17 -5.24 11.42
CA LEU A 470 29.25 -6.30 10.98
C LEU A 470 27.79 -5.92 11.28
N GLY A 471 27.51 -5.48 12.52
CA GLY A 471 26.16 -5.08 12.95
C GLY A 471 25.68 -3.81 12.26
N LEU A 472 26.26 -2.66 12.61
CA LEU A 472 25.81 -1.39 12.05
C LEU A 472 26.24 -1.21 10.57
N GLY A 473 27.50 -1.50 10.25
CA GLY A 473 28.06 -1.29 8.92
C GLY A 473 27.42 -2.14 7.83
N VAL A 474 27.67 -3.46 7.83
CA VAL A 474 27.19 -4.36 6.77
C VAL A 474 25.70 -4.63 6.87
N THR A 475 25.29 -5.19 8.01
CA THR A 475 23.98 -5.84 8.09
C THR A 475 22.84 -4.84 8.19
N LEU A 476 23.06 -3.68 8.82
CA LEU A 476 22.09 -2.59 8.86
C LEU A 476 22.26 -1.62 7.69
N PHE A 477 23.31 -0.79 7.68
CA PHE A 477 23.40 0.32 6.73
C PHE A 477 23.70 -0.14 5.30
N TRP A 478 24.76 -0.91 5.08
CA TRP A 478 25.14 -1.33 3.74
C TRP A 478 24.06 -2.19 3.07
N SER A 479 23.38 -3.07 3.81
CA SER A 479 22.26 -3.85 3.28
C SER A 479 21.09 -2.94 2.83
N MET A 480 20.73 -1.93 3.63
CA MET A 480 19.70 -0.95 3.27
C MET A 480 20.09 -0.14 2.04
N PHE A 481 21.38 0.22 1.91
CA PHE A 481 21.93 0.85 0.72
C PHE A 481 21.82 -0.06 -0.51
N CYS A 482 22.22 -1.32 -0.41
CA CYS A 482 22.08 -2.30 -1.50
C CYS A 482 20.62 -2.48 -1.95
N VAL A 483 19.70 -2.61 -1.00
CA VAL A 483 18.26 -2.71 -1.29
C VAL A 483 17.76 -1.46 -2.02
N LYS A 484 18.22 -0.28 -1.60
CA LYS A 484 17.89 0.99 -2.25
C LYS A 484 18.40 1.05 -3.69
N VAL A 485 19.67 0.70 -3.91
CA VAL A 485 20.26 0.65 -5.25
C VAL A 485 19.49 -0.31 -6.15
N MET A 486 19.19 -1.52 -5.66
CA MET A 486 18.37 -2.50 -6.40
C MET A 486 17.00 -1.92 -6.76
N TRP A 487 16.30 -1.30 -5.80
CA TRP A 487 15.00 -0.68 -6.02
C TRP A 487 15.05 0.42 -7.10
N SER A 488 16.04 1.31 -7.03
CA SER A 488 16.25 2.38 -8.00
C SER A 488 16.59 1.84 -9.40
N LEU A 489 17.41 0.80 -9.50
CA LEU A 489 17.70 0.14 -10.78
C LEU A 489 16.46 -0.54 -11.37
N CYS A 490 15.65 -1.20 -10.54
CA CYS A 490 14.38 -1.80 -10.96
C CYS A 490 13.41 -0.74 -11.49
N SER A 491 13.32 0.43 -10.85
CA SER A 491 12.52 1.57 -11.33
C SER A 491 13.04 2.12 -12.66
N ARG A 492 14.34 2.41 -12.74
CA ARG A 492 14.98 2.97 -13.94
C ARG A 492 14.85 2.05 -15.15
N TRP A 493 15.02 0.74 -14.97
CA TRP A 493 14.93 -0.25 -16.04
C TRP A 493 13.62 -1.04 -16.03
N SER A 494 12.52 -0.44 -15.55
CA SER A 494 11.25 -1.15 -15.48
C SER A 494 10.64 -1.45 -16.85
N SER A 495 11.03 -0.77 -17.94
CA SER A 495 10.44 -0.99 -19.27
C SER A 495 10.48 -2.47 -19.69
N PRO A 496 9.42 -2.99 -20.32
CA PRO A 496 9.40 -4.38 -20.80
C PRO A 496 10.43 -4.57 -21.92
N GLY A 497 11.16 -5.68 -21.86
CA GLY A 497 12.03 -6.09 -22.97
C GLY A 497 11.21 -6.51 -24.20
N ALA A 498 11.83 -6.46 -25.39
CA ALA A 498 11.21 -6.93 -26.63
C ALA A 498 10.85 -8.43 -26.61
N THR A 499 11.56 -9.21 -25.79
CA THR A 499 11.32 -10.64 -25.57
C THR A 499 11.39 -10.97 -24.08
N ARG A 500 10.80 -12.10 -23.65
CA ARG A 500 10.90 -12.60 -22.28
C ARG A 500 12.35 -12.82 -21.83
N VAL A 501 13.22 -13.26 -22.75
CA VAL A 501 14.65 -13.46 -22.48
C VAL A 501 15.34 -12.12 -22.24
N SER A 502 15.10 -11.12 -23.08
CA SER A 502 15.63 -9.76 -22.88
C SER A 502 15.17 -9.20 -21.53
N ASP A 503 13.91 -9.44 -21.15
CA ASP A 503 13.38 -8.99 -19.87
C ASP A 503 14.03 -9.69 -18.67
N LEU A 504 14.25 -11.01 -18.76
CA LEU A 504 14.96 -11.75 -17.74
C LEU A 504 16.43 -11.32 -17.64
N SER A 505 17.11 -11.06 -18.76
CA SER A 505 18.51 -10.61 -18.80
C SER A 505 18.72 -9.29 -18.07
N VAL A 506 17.80 -8.33 -18.20
CA VAL A 506 17.89 -7.07 -17.44
C VAL A 506 17.71 -7.32 -15.94
N SER A 507 16.79 -8.22 -15.56
CA SER A 507 16.59 -8.59 -14.15
C SER A 507 17.84 -9.31 -13.57
N LEU A 508 18.46 -10.17 -14.38
CA LEU A 508 19.72 -10.84 -14.06
C LEU A 508 20.86 -9.83 -13.88
N LEU A 509 20.96 -8.84 -14.75
CA LEU A 509 21.97 -7.79 -14.62
C LEU A 509 21.82 -7.01 -13.31
N ILE A 510 20.60 -6.60 -12.94
CA ILE A 510 20.33 -5.92 -11.67
C ILE A 510 20.70 -6.80 -10.48
N PHE A 511 20.33 -8.08 -10.53
CA PHE A 511 20.70 -9.06 -9.51
C PHE A 511 22.22 -9.15 -9.36
N LEU A 512 22.96 -9.34 -10.47
CA LEU A 512 24.42 -9.44 -10.45
C LEU A 512 25.08 -8.17 -9.87
N ILE A 513 24.61 -6.98 -10.26
CA ILE A 513 25.09 -5.71 -9.69
C ILE A 513 24.85 -5.68 -8.18
N THR A 514 23.66 -6.06 -7.73
CA THR A 514 23.28 -6.06 -6.32
C THR A 514 24.13 -7.03 -5.50
N ILE A 515 24.38 -8.23 -6.03
CA ILE A 515 25.23 -9.24 -5.38
C ILE A 515 26.68 -8.78 -5.31
N LEU A 516 27.23 -8.22 -6.40
CA LEU A 516 28.58 -7.67 -6.41
C LEU A 516 28.74 -6.55 -5.38
N LEU A 517 27.74 -5.66 -5.27
CA LEU A 517 27.74 -4.59 -4.28
C LEU A 517 27.68 -5.12 -2.84
N MET A 518 26.84 -6.13 -2.59
CA MET A 518 26.74 -6.79 -1.28
C MET A 518 28.06 -7.48 -0.91
N ALA A 519 28.65 -8.21 -1.87
CA ALA A 519 29.93 -8.89 -1.70
C ALA A 519 31.09 -7.91 -1.45
N ALA A 520 31.12 -6.79 -2.16
CA ALA A 520 32.12 -5.74 -1.98
C ALA A 520 32.08 -5.15 -0.56
N GLY A 521 30.89 -4.78 -0.06
CA GLY A 521 30.75 -4.28 1.31
C GLY A 521 31.13 -5.32 2.35
N SER A 522 30.65 -6.55 2.22
CA SER A 522 31.01 -7.65 3.11
C SER A 522 32.52 -7.93 3.12
N GLY A 523 33.17 -7.93 1.95
CA GLY A 523 34.60 -8.11 1.81
C GLY A 523 35.41 -6.99 2.49
N ALA A 524 35.03 -5.73 2.24
CA ALA A 524 35.66 -4.57 2.85
C ALA A 524 35.58 -4.61 4.39
N VAL A 525 34.43 -5.01 4.91
CA VAL A 525 34.18 -5.11 6.36
C VAL A 525 34.99 -6.24 6.99
N ASN A 526 34.96 -7.43 6.41
CA ASN A 526 35.72 -8.56 6.92
C ASN A 526 37.23 -8.24 6.94
N TYR A 527 37.73 -7.56 5.90
CA TYR A 527 39.11 -7.10 5.87
C TYR A 527 39.39 -6.07 6.98
N LEU A 528 38.64 -4.96 7.03
CA LEU A 528 38.95 -3.85 7.95
C LEU A 528 38.70 -4.19 9.42
N MET A 529 37.71 -5.03 9.72
CA MET A 529 37.46 -5.58 11.06
C MET A 529 38.63 -6.43 11.56
N SER A 530 39.32 -7.16 10.67
CA SER A 530 40.48 -7.98 11.05
C SER A 530 41.74 -7.16 11.35
N VAL A 531 41.83 -5.93 10.81
CA VAL A 531 43.02 -5.06 10.93
C VAL A 531 42.97 -4.19 12.19
N SER A 532 41.90 -3.42 12.40
CA SER A 532 41.81 -2.49 13.55
C SER A 532 40.39 -2.04 13.86
N LEU A 533 40.16 -1.62 15.11
CA LEU A 533 38.90 -0.98 15.52
C LEU A 533 38.63 0.31 14.74
N VAL A 534 39.66 1.12 14.45
CA VAL A 534 39.52 2.34 13.64
C VAL A 534 39.02 2.02 12.23
N GLY A 535 39.56 0.97 11.60
CA GLY A 535 39.08 0.49 10.31
C GLY A 535 37.60 0.08 10.35
N ALA A 536 37.18 -0.64 11.38
CA ALA A 536 35.78 -1.01 11.61
C ALA A 536 34.87 0.23 11.75
N MET A 537 35.32 1.25 12.49
CA MET A 537 34.58 2.51 12.65
C MET A 537 34.44 3.28 11.33
N VAL A 538 35.53 3.43 10.57
CA VAL A 538 35.50 4.14 9.27
C VAL A 538 34.48 3.50 8.33
N VAL A 539 34.46 2.18 8.24
CA VAL A 539 33.48 1.44 7.43
C VAL A 539 32.06 1.68 7.90
N GLY A 540 31.79 1.54 9.21
CA GLY A 540 30.46 1.74 9.76
C GLY A 540 29.91 3.13 9.45
N VAL A 541 30.76 4.16 9.60
CA VAL A 541 30.42 5.55 9.28
C VAL A 541 30.19 5.73 7.78
N LEU A 542 31.06 5.21 6.91
CA LEU A 542 30.88 5.32 5.46
C LEU A 542 29.60 4.62 4.98
N SER A 543 29.30 3.43 5.49
CA SER A 543 28.05 2.73 5.18
C SER A 543 26.83 3.54 5.63
N ALA A 544 26.87 4.16 6.81
CA ALA A 544 25.82 5.04 7.29
C ALA A 544 25.64 6.26 6.38
N VAL A 545 26.74 6.93 6.00
CA VAL A 545 26.72 8.09 5.10
C VAL A 545 26.14 7.72 3.74
N PHE A 546 26.56 6.62 3.12
CA PHE A 546 26.01 6.17 1.84
C PHE A 546 24.52 5.86 1.94
N THR A 547 24.08 5.25 3.04
CA THR A 547 22.66 4.96 3.29
C THR A 547 21.88 6.26 3.44
N CYS A 548 22.32 7.16 4.31
CA CYS A 548 21.68 8.46 4.50
C CYS A 548 21.63 9.28 3.21
N ALA A 549 22.68 9.27 2.40
CA ALA A 549 22.68 9.93 1.09
C ALA A 549 21.66 9.29 0.14
N ALA A 550 21.62 7.96 0.05
CA ALA A 550 20.71 7.25 -0.84
C ALA A 550 19.22 7.44 -0.49
N TYR A 551 18.88 7.61 0.79
CA TYR A 551 17.50 7.90 1.24
C TYR A 551 17.20 9.41 1.35
N GLY A 552 18.21 10.25 1.59
CA GLY A 552 18.07 11.70 1.77
C GLY A 552 18.03 12.48 0.45
N CYS A 553 18.79 12.07 -0.57
CA CYS A 553 18.77 12.73 -1.87
C CYS A 553 17.39 12.70 -2.54
N VAL A 554 16.54 11.73 -2.21
CA VAL A 554 15.21 11.60 -2.84
C VAL A 554 14.19 12.57 -2.25
N GLN A 555 14.31 12.97 -0.98
CA GLN A 555 13.36 13.90 -0.36
C GLN A 555 13.46 15.33 -0.89
N HIS A 556 14.60 15.72 -1.48
CA HIS A 556 14.80 17.09 -1.95
C HIS A 556 14.28 17.35 -3.38
N PHE A 557 14.19 16.32 -4.24
CA PHE A 557 13.74 16.52 -5.63
C PHE A 557 12.22 16.71 -5.78
N SER A 558 11.41 16.40 -4.77
CA SER A 558 9.94 16.48 -4.89
C SER A 558 9.34 17.84 -4.48
N VAL A 559 10.10 18.73 -3.82
CA VAL A 559 9.53 19.95 -3.21
C VAL A 559 9.87 21.22 -3.97
N THR A 560 10.96 21.26 -4.76
CA THR A 560 11.45 22.52 -5.35
C THR A 560 10.86 22.91 -6.72
N ASP A 561 10.09 22.04 -7.39
CA ASP A 561 9.50 22.34 -8.72
C ASP A 561 7.98 22.62 -8.68
N VAL A 562 7.41 22.94 -7.51
CA VAL A 562 5.96 23.21 -7.34
C VAL A 562 5.68 24.62 -6.78
N ARG A 563 6.54 25.60 -7.07
CA ARG A 563 6.23 27.02 -6.81
C ARG A 563 6.18 27.82 -8.09
#